data_AF-A0A382FUS3-F1
#
_entry.id   AF-A0A382FUS3-F1
#
_cell.length_a   1.000
_cell.length_b   1.000
_cell.length_c   1.000
_cell.angle_alpha   90.00
_cell.angle_beta   90.00
_cell.angle_gamma   90.00
#
_symmetry.space_group_name_H-M   'P 1'
#
loop_
_entity.id
_entity.type
_entity.pdbx_description
1 polymer ?
#
loop_
_entity_poly.entity_id
_entity_poly.type
_entity_poly.pdbx_seq_one_letter_code
_entity_poly.pdbx_strand_id
1 'polypeptide(L)'
;MKTTDSKAKEVRKMAEKIITLGKKGSLHHRRQAAGLLTDEAVVKKVFDELGDRYQDRNGGYTRITKLGPRKGDASEMAILELVE
;
A
#
# COMPACT_ATOMS: atom_id res chain seq x y z
N MET A 1 7.21 -6.83 0.34
CA MET A 1 8.34 -5.95 -0.02
C MET A 1 9.26 -5.76 1.19
N LYS A 2 10.59 -5.86 1.05
CA LYS A 2 11.56 -5.60 2.13
C LYS A 2 12.15 -4.19 2.00
N THR A 3 12.09 -3.38 3.07
CA THR A 3 12.61 -2.00 3.10
C THR A 3 13.02 -1.63 4.53
N THR A 4 13.41 -0.37 4.77
CA THR A 4 13.67 0.12 6.14
C THR A 4 12.36 0.38 6.89
N ASP A 5 12.36 0.25 8.21
CA ASP A 5 11.17 0.44 9.06
C ASP A 5 10.52 1.82 8.82
N SER A 6 11.34 2.88 8.76
CA SER A 6 10.85 4.24 8.50
C SER A 6 10.17 4.36 7.13
N LYS A 7 10.73 3.75 6.09
CA LYS A 7 10.13 3.76 4.75
C LYS A 7 8.84 2.92 4.72
N ALA A 8 8.82 1.77 5.39
CA ALA A 8 7.61 0.94 5.46
C ALA A 8 6.43 1.69 6.09
N LYS A 9 6.69 2.45 7.17
CA LYS A 9 5.67 3.26 7.87
C LYS A 9 5.09 4.37 6.99
N GLU A 10 5.91 5.04 6.19
CA GLU A 10 5.42 6.08 5.27
C GLU A 10 4.64 5.48 4.10
N VAL A 11 5.16 4.40 3.49
CA VAL A 11 4.47 3.72 2.38
C VAL A 11 3.12 3.18 2.83
N ARG A 12 3.00 2.68 4.06
CA ARG A 12 1.71 2.24 4.64
C ARG A 12 0.64 3.33 4.56
N LYS A 13 0.95 4.58 4.93
CA LYS A 13 -0.02 5.69 4.89
C LYS A 13 -0.54 5.94 3.48
N MET A 14 0.35 5.87 2.48
CA MET A 14 -0.02 6.05 1.08
C MET A 14 -0.84 4.87 0.56
N ALA A 15 -0.37 3.64 0.81
CA ALA A 15 -1.03 2.42 0.36
C ALA A 15 -2.46 2.31 0.91
N GLU A 16 -2.67 2.61 2.21
CA GLU A 16 -4.00 2.57 2.81
C GLU A 16 -4.98 3.55 2.16
N LYS A 17 -4.52 4.78 1.85
CA LYS A 17 -5.34 5.78 1.14
C LYS A 17 -5.71 5.31 -0.25
N ILE A 18 -4.76 4.78 -1.01
CA ILE A 18 -4.97 4.32 -2.39
C ILE A 18 -5.96 3.15 -2.44
N ILE A 19 -5.83 2.16 -1.55
CA ILE A 19 -6.77 1.04 -1.47
C ILE A 19 -8.17 1.53 -1.09
N THR A 20 -8.25 2.50 -0.18
CA THR A 20 -9.53 3.13 0.19
C THR A 20 -10.18 3.86 -0.99
N LEU A 21 -9.40 4.54 -1.83
CA LEU A 21 -9.90 5.14 -3.08
C LEU A 21 -10.38 4.06 -4.06
N GLY A 22 -9.64 2.96 -4.18
CA GLY A 22 -10.00 1.78 -4.97
C GLY A 22 -11.38 1.23 -4.61
N LYS A 23 -11.62 1.03 -3.31
CA LYS A 23 -12.89 0.54 -2.75
C LYS A 23 -14.10 1.41 -3.12
N LYS A 24 -13.93 2.72 -3.24
CA LYS A 24 -15.00 3.65 -3.62
C LYS A 24 -15.35 3.62 -5.11
N GLY A 25 -14.46 3.13 -5.98
CA GLY A 25 -14.75 2.77 -7.37
C GLY A 25 -15.03 3.89 -8.38
N SER A 26 -15.39 5.11 -7.97
CA SER A 26 -15.85 6.14 -8.93
C SER A 26 -14.73 6.73 -9.81
N LEU A 27 -15.11 7.30 -10.96
CA LEU A 27 -14.18 7.96 -11.89
C LEU A 27 -13.35 9.07 -11.21
N HIS A 28 -13.96 9.81 -10.30
CA HIS A 28 -13.27 10.84 -9.52
C HIS A 28 -12.14 10.25 -8.67
N HIS A 29 -12.40 9.13 -7.98
CA HIS A 29 -11.39 8.44 -7.18
C HIS A 29 -10.28 7.83 -8.05
N ARG A 30 -10.62 7.30 -9.24
CA ARG A 30 -9.62 6.82 -10.21
C ARG A 30 -8.67 7.95 -10.65
N ARG A 31 -9.19 9.14 -10.93
CA ARG A 31 -8.36 10.32 -11.28
C ARG A 31 -7.50 10.78 -10.11
N GLN A 32 -8.02 10.77 -8.89
CA GLN A 32 -7.22 11.08 -7.69
C GLN A 32 -6.07 10.07 -7.50
N ALA A 33 -6.34 8.78 -7.69
CA ALA A 33 -5.32 7.74 -7.61
C ALA A 33 -4.27 7.89 -8.72
N ALA A 34 -4.67 8.18 -9.96
CA ALA A 34 -3.76 8.42 -11.09
C ALA A 34 -2.90 9.69 -10.93
N GLY A 35 -3.32 10.67 -10.13
CA GLY A 35 -2.48 11.81 -9.77
C GLY A 35 -1.35 11.44 -8.79
N LEU A 36 -1.52 10.35 -8.04
CA LEU A 36 -0.53 9.86 -7.06
C LEU A 36 0.32 8.71 -7.62
N LEU A 37 -0.27 7.86 -8.45
CA LEU A 37 0.37 6.73 -9.10
C LEU A 37 0.62 7.06 -10.56
N THR A 38 1.88 7.10 -10.95
CA THR A 38 2.28 7.39 -12.34
C THR A 38 1.94 6.25 -13.30
N ASP A 39 1.77 5.02 -12.79
CA ASP A 39 1.52 3.82 -13.60
C ASP A 39 0.03 3.45 -13.62
N GLU A 40 -0.56 3.47 -14.82
CA GLU A 40 -1.95 3.13 -15.07
C GLU A 40 -2.27 1.65 -14.79
N ALA A 41 -1.32 0.74 -15.01
CA ALA A 41 -1.52 -0.69 -14.73
C ALA A 41 -1.70 -0.93 -13.22
N VAL A 42 -0.98 -0.17 -12.39
CA VAL A 42 -1.11 -0.23 -10.93
C VAL A 42 -2.45 0.34 -10.50
N VAL A 43 -2.88 1.47 -11.08
CA VAL A 43 -4.22 2.04 -10.82
C VAL A 43 -5.29 1.01 -11.17
N LYS A 44 -5.22 0.39 -12.34
CA LYS A 44 -6.18 -0.65 -12.74
C LYS A 44 -6.24 -1.79 -11.72
N LYS A 45 -5.09 -2.33 -11.31
CA LYS A 45 -5.01 -3.40 -10.31
C LYS A 45 -5.64 -3.01 -8.96
N VAL A 46 -5.43 -1.77 -8.52
CA VAL A 46 -6.00 -1.28 -7.25
C VAL A 46 -7.53 -1.28 -7.31
N PHE A 47 -8.13 -0.85 -8.41
CA PHE A 47 -9.59 -0.73 -8.51
C PHE A 47 -10.26 -2.05 -8.88
N ASP A 48 -9.63 -2.87 -9.71
CA ASP A 48 -10.24 -4.09 -10.24
C ASP A 48 -9.97 -5.31 -9.34
N GLU A 49 -8.82 -5.39 -8.66
CA GLU A 49 -8.49 -6.54 -7.79
C GLU A 49 -8.53 -6.19 -6.29
N LEU A 50 -7.84 -5.11 -5.89
CA LEU A 50 -7.67 -4.80 -4.46
C LEU A 50 -8.93 -4.15 -3.86
N GLY A 51 -9.69 -3.40 -4.66
CA GLY A 51 -10.97 -2.83 -4.26
C GLY A 51 -11.93 -3.93 -3.80
N ASP A 52 -12.12 -4.94 -4.66
CA ASP A 52 -12.97 -6.09 -4.40
C ASP A 52 -12.46 -6.95 -3.24
N ARG A 53 -11.14 -7.21 -3.20
CA ARG A 53 -10.51 -7.99 -2.11
C ARG A 53 -10.75 -7.42 -0.71
N TYR A 54 -10.80 -6.09 -0.59
CA TYR A 54 -10.93 -5.42 0.71
C TYR A 54 -12.29 -4.75 0.94
N GLN A 55 -13.34 -5.16 0.22
CA GLN A 55 -14.69 -4.60 0.39
C GLN A 55 -15.22 -4.75 1.82
N ASP A 56 -14.94 -5.85 2.50
CA ASP A 56 -15.44 -6.08 3.86
C ASP A 56 -14.52 -5.54 4.95
N ARG A 57 -13.29 -5.13 4.60
CA ARG A 57 -12.29 -4.63 5.56
C ARG A 57 -12.36 -3.11 5.67
N ASN A 58 -12.44 -2.61 6.90
CA ASN A 58 -12.41 -1.18 7.23
C ASN A 58 -11.04 -0.77 7.76
N GLY A 59 -10.07 -0.65 6.84
CA GLY A 59 -8.70 -0.21 7.15
C GLY A 59 -7.75 -1.35 7.53
N GLY A 60 -6.45 -1.02 7.66
CA GLY A 60 -5.42 -2.00 8.01
C GLY A 60 -5.09 -2.99 6.89
N TYR A 61 -5.00 -2.51 5.64
CA TYR A 61 -4.75 -3.36 4.46
C TYR A 61 -3.28 -3.81 4.31
N THR A 62 -2.37 -3.25 5.10
CA THR A 62 -0.94 -3.59 5.08
C THR A 62 -0.47 -4.04 6.45
N ARG A 63 0.49 -4.97 6.47
CA ARG A 63 1.21 -5.42 7.66
C ARG A 63 2.69 -5.08 7.55
N ILE A 64 3.27 -4.65 8.67
CA ILE A 64 4.71 -4.40 8.80
C ILE A 64 5.29 -5.43 9.78
N THR A 65 6.24 -6.24 9.32
CA THR A 65 6.95 -7.23 10.13
C THR A 65 8.41 -6.83 10.25
N LYS A 66 8.92 -6.65 11.46
CA LYS A 66 10.33 -6.27 11.71
C LYS A 66 11.26 -7.46 11.43
N LEU A 67 12.40 -7.18 10.79
CA LEU A 67 13.44 -8.17 10.49
C LEU A 67 14.73 -7.97 11.28
N GLY A 68 14.86 -6.85 11.99
CA GLY A 68 16.09 -6.44 12.68
C GLY A 68 17.04 -5.60 11.80
N PRO A 69 18.21 -5.22 12.33
CA PRO A 69 19.13 -4.30 11.66
C PRO A 69 19.88 -4.94 10.49
N ARG A 70 20.08 -4.15 9.42
CA ARG A 70 20.87 -4.55 8.25
C ARG A 70 22.38 -4.55 8.55
N LYS A 71 23.08 -5.58 8.09
CA LYS A 71 24.55 -5.62 8.10
C LYS A 71 25.11 -4.57 7.13
N GLY A 72 25.89 -3.63 7.66
CA GLY A 72 26.51 -2.54 6.91
C GLY A 72 26.27 -1.18 7.57
N ASP A 73 25.02 -0.74 7.61
CA ASP A 73 24.62 0.57 8.12
C ASP A 73 23.74 0.50 9.38
N ALA A 74 23.49 -0.70 9.92
CA ALA A 74 22.63 -0.95 11.08
C ALA A 74 21.21 -0.39 10.96
N SER A 75 20.74 -0.11 9.74
CA SER A 75 19.38 0.38 9.51
C SER A 75 18.35 -0.71 9.87
N GLU A 76 17.35 -0.35 10.68
CA GLU A 76 16.22 -1.23 11.02
C GLU A 76 15.42 -1.60 9.77
N MET A 77 15.33 -2.90 9.49
CA MET A 77 14.63 -3.43 8.33
C MET A 77 13.25 -3.97 8.70
N ALA A 78 12.32 -3.84 7.76
CA ALA A 78 10.98 -4.38 7.86
C ALA A 78 10.47 -4.93 6.52
N ILE A 79 9.57 -5.90 6.60
CA ILE A 79 8.75 -6.35 5.47
C ILE A 79 7.42 -5.63 5.54
N LEU A 80 7.03 -4.98 4.44
CA LEU A 80 5.69 -4.47 4.20
C LEU A 80 4.97 -5.44 3.25
N GLU A 81 3.84 -5.96 3.69
CA GLU A 81 2.99 -6.89 2.92
C GLU A 81 1.54 -6.43 2.93
N LEU A 82 0.79 -6.83 1.90
CA LEU A 82 -0.67 -6.71 1.89
C LEU A 82 -1.26 -7.83 2.73
N VAL A 83 -2.28 -7.52 3.52
CA VAL A 83 -2.95 -8.51 4.37
C VAL A 83 -3.93 -9.31 3.52
N GLU A 84 -4.12 -10.59 3.79
CA GLU A 84 -5.21 -11.37 3.18
C GLU A 84 -6.57 -10.97 3.78
#